data_AF-A0AB39MQQ4-F1
#
_entry.id   AF-A0AB39MQQ4-F1
#
_cell.length_a   1.000
_cell.length_b   1.000
_cell.length_c   1.000
_cell.angle_alpha   90.00
_cell.angle_beta   90.00
_cell.angle_gamma   90.00
#
_symmetry.space_group_name_H-M   'P 1'
#
loop_
_entity.id
_entity.type
_entity.pdbx_description
1 polymer ?
#
loop_
_entity_poly.entity_id
_entity_poly.type
_entity_poly.pdbx_seq_one_letter_code
_entity_poly.pdbx_strand_id
1 'polypeptide(L)'
;MRSTPPASRHWDGSPVLAHRARRSLQVTPDGVSRLLRCGQSDRCRECGNRIEWYHRSNRRPVRLHPHELPAARVPVACRWHVSSGVAHPAGDGSSWCRLPHAVVCPARDTPPSPRELAGLRRSLAVRSRRLIDAGLFTPPPASPESPAPRPSLCRPARPIVQLLYVRYLAARPVDEIQCVAQTRRRHRCTSPLLAPDAPGGTWMLVPATATSGQLALPAEVMAVYDLGRVPYAEQLRWRAQRCPQHAASPTAADLAVAEWEPFDPLRHHEHIHARLPAPARHPGSAGRARQGARP
;
A
#
# COMPACT_ATOMS: atom_id res chain seq x y z
N MET A 1 -43.70 -23.43 4.78
CA MET A 1 -43.03 -22.56 5.76
C MET A 1 -41.76 -23.26 6.22
N ARG A 2 -40.57 -22.74 5.88
CA ARG A 2 -39.29 -23.35 6.27
C ARG A 2 -38.73 -22.60 7.48
N SER A 3 -38.57 -23.32 8.59
CA SER A 3 -38.05 -22.82 9.85
C SER A 3 -36.52 -22.74 9.82
N THR A 4 -35.98 -21.57 10.14
CA THR A 4 -34.56 -21.29 10.31
C THR A 4 -34.09 -21.79 11.69
N PRO A 5 -32.92 -22.43 11.85
CA PRO A 5 -32.44 -22.85 13.16
C PRO A 5 -32.03 -21.63 14.01
N PRO A 6 -32.20 -21.66 15.35
CA PRO A 6 -31.87 -20.53 16.20
C PRO A 6 -30.35 -20.36 16.30
N ALA A 7 -29.89 -19.11 16.19
CA ALA A 7 -28.51 -18.74 16.49
C ALA A 7 -28.22 -18.98 17.99
N SER A 8 -27.09 -19.63 18.29
CA SER A 8 -26.61 -19.85 19.65
C SER A 8 -26.42 -18.53 20.40
N ARG A 9 -27.12 -18.37 21.53
CA ARG A 9 -27.01 -17.22 22.44
C ARG A 9 -26.33 -17.66 23.75
N HIS A 10 -25.61 -16.75 24.40
CA HIS A 10 -25.22 -16.92 25.80
C HIS A 10 -26.45 -16.76 26.72
N TRP A 11 -26.36 -17.27 27.94
CA TRP A 11 -27.44 -17.28 28.95
C TRP A 11 -27.93 -15.88 29.36
N ASP A 12 -27.18 -14.82 29.06
CA ASP A 12 -27.50 -13.42 29.39
C ASP A 12 -28.10 -12.63 28.19
N GLY A 13 -28.36 -13.29 27.06
CA GLY A 13 -28.99 -12.66 25.90
C GLY A 13 -28.09 -11.80 25.02
N SER A 14 -26.79 -11.70 25.32
CA SER A 14 -25.84 -10.96 24.49
C SER A 14 -25.54 -11.69 23.17
N PRO A 15 -25.44 -10.98 22.02
CA PRO A 15 -25.07 -11.61 20.76
C PRO A 15 -23.63 -12.12 20.80
N VAL A 16 -23.42 -13.37 20.37
CA VAL A 16 -22.08 -13.97 20.19
C VAL A 16 -21.39 -13.23 19.03
N LEU A 17 -20.55 -12.25 19.34
CA LEU A 17 -19.68 -11.62 18.35
C LEU A 17 -18.64 -12.64 17.87
N ALA A 18 -18.92 -13.31 16.76
CA ALA A 18 -18.04 -14.29 16.11
C ALA A 18 -16.75 -13.68 15.51
N HIS A 19 -16.49 -12.40 15.72
CA HIS A 19 -15.23 -11.75 15.35
C HIS A 19 -14.69 -10.94 16.52
N ARG A 20 -14.00 -11.62 17.45
CA ARG A 20 -12.93 -10.95 18.21
C ARG A 20 -11.91 -10.47 17.19
N ALA A 21 -11.93 -9.16 16.91
CA ALA A 21 -10.83 -8.49 16.24
C ALA A 21 -9.53 -8.95 16.92
N ARG A 22 -8.63 -9.55 16.15
CA ARG A 22 -7.32 -9.95 16.67
C ARG A 22 -6.65 -8.67 17.14
N ARG A 23 -6.61 -8.45 18.45
CA ARG A 23 -5.81 -7.38 19.03
C ARG A 23 -4.36 -7.69 18.70
N SER A 24 -3.79 -6.97 17.75
CA SER A 24 -2.36 -6.99 17.52
C SER A 24 -1.71 -6.36 18.74
N LEU A 25 -1.05 -7.16 19.56
CA LEU A 25 -0.21 -6.69 20.65
C LEU A 25 0.89 -5.82 20.03
N GLN A 26 0.85 -4.51 20.27
CA GLN A 26 1.91 -3.60 19.83
C GLN A 26 3.12 -3.80 20.75
N VAL A 27 4.22 -4.28 20.19
CA VAL A 27 5.47 -4.49 20.94
C VAL A 27 6.28 -3.21 20.87
N THR A 28 6.61 -2.65 22.04
CA THR A 28 7.53 -1.52 22.13
C THR A 28 8.92 -2.00 21.72
N PRO A 29 9.64 -1.27 20.86
CA PRO A 29 10.91 -1.75 20.31
C PRO A 29 12.01 -1.86 21.35
N ASP A 30 11.92 -1.18 22.49
CA ASP A 30 12.93 -1.24 23.55
C ASP A 30 12.49 -2.15 24.70
N GLY A 31 11.32 -2.79 24.57
CA GLY A 31 10.78 -3.70 25.57
C GLY A 31 11.43 -5.08 25.52
N VAL A 32 11.61 -5.70 26.68
CA VAL A 32 12.14 -7.08 26.84
C VAL A 32 11.30 -8.14 26.11
N SER A 33 10.01 -7.88 25.88
CA SER A 33 9.10 -8.75 25.12
C SER A 33 9.42 -8.80 23.61
N ARG A 34 10.28 -7.92 23.10
CA ARG A 34 10.82 -7.97 21.72
C ARG A 34 11.59 -9.27 21.48
N LEU A 35 12.43 -9.70 22.42
CA LEU A 35 13.22 -10.93 22.27
C LEU A 35 12.32 -12.18 22.15
N LEU A 36 11.13 -12.14 22.73
CA LEU A 36 10.14 -13.22 22.65
C LEU A 36 9.48 -13.35 21.26
N ARG A 37 9.63 -12.34 20.38
CA ARG A 37 9.04 -12.36 19.02
C ARG A 37 10.05 -12.23 17.88
N CYS A 38 11.32 -11.98 18.16
CA CYS A 38 12.37 -11.99 17.14
C CYS A 38 12.79 -13.43 16.81
N GLY A 39 13.06 -13.72 15.53
CA GLY A 39 13.35 -15.08 15.08
C GLY A 39 12.12 -15.99 15.03
N GLN A 40 10.90 -15.40 15.02
CA GLN A 40 9.68 -16.18 14.85
C GLN A 40 9.71 -16.88 13.49
N SER A 41 9.79 -18.21 13.56
CA SER A 41 9.71 -19.08 12.38
C SER A 41 8.30 -19.05 11.81
N ASP A 42 8.22 -18.83 10.51
CA ASP A 42 7.00 -18.88 9.71
C ASP A 42 7.32 -19.57 8.38
N ARG A 43 6.33 -19.70 7.49
CA ARG A 43 6.52 -20.21 6.13
C ARG A 43 6.23 -19.12 5.11
N CYS A 44 7.04 -19.08 4.07
CA CYS A 44 6.76 -18.23 2.93
C CYS A 44 5.49 -18.71 2.22
N ARG A 45 4.52 -17.80 2.04
CA ARG A 45 3.26 -18.12 1.36
C ARG A 45 3.44 -18.45 -0.12
N GLU A 46 4.50 -17.95 -0.74
CA GLU A 46 4.77 -18.12 -2.16
C GLU A 46 5.49 -19.45 -2.45
N CYS A 47 6.38 -19.93 -1.57
CA CYS A 47 7.18 -21.13 -1.83
C CYS A 47 7.16 -22.19 -0.72
N GLY A 48 6.47 -21.96 0.38
CA GLY A 48 6.35 -22.90 1.51
C GLY A 48 7.60 -23.06 2.38
N ASN A 49 8.75 -22.51 1.98
CA ASN A 49 10.00 -22.62 2.73
C ASN A 49 9.94 -21.83 4.05
N ARG A 50 10.72 -22.28 5.05
CA ARG A 50 10.83 -21.62 6.35
C ARG A 50 11.47 -20.24 6.21
N ILE A 51 10.95 -19.30 6.98
CA ILE A 51 11.43 -17.92 7.11
C ILE A 51 11.46 -17.54 8.58
N GLU A 52 12.29 -16.57 8.94
CA GLU A 52 12.29 -15.97 10.27
C GLU A 52 11.97 -14.49 10.18
N TRP A 53 11.10 -14.03 11.08
CA TRP A 53 10.73 -12.63 11.19
C TRP A 53 11.63 -11.89 12.17
N TYR A 54 12.20 -10.78 11.70
CA TYR A 54 12.96 -9.84 12.51
C TYR A 54 12.45 -8.43 12.30
N HIS A 55 12.61 -7.58 13.31
CA HIS A 55 12.38 -6.16 13.18
C HIS A 55 13.69 -5.46 12.85
N ARG A 56 13.63 -4.48 11.94
CA ARG A 56 14.76 -3.57 11.69
C ARG A 56 14.84 -2.50 12.78
N SER A 57 15.95 -1.76 12.81
CA SER A 57 16.10 -0.57 13.67
C SER A 57 14.97 0.45 13.44
N ASN A 58 14.45 0.55 12.21
CA ASN A 58 13.29 1.37 11.86
C ASN A 58 11.92 0.68 12.09
N ARG A 59 11.87 -0.36 12.93
CA ARG A 59 10.68 -1.14 13.31
C ARG A 59 9.99 -1.92 12.17
N ARG A 60 10.46 -1.81 10.91
CA ARG A 60 9.89 -2.58 9.80
C ARG A 60 10.23 -4.08 9.91
N PRO A 61 9.26 -4.99 9.74
CA PRO A 61 9.55 -6.40 9.73
C PRO A 61 10.30 -6.78 8.45
N VAL A 62 11.27 -7.68 8.57
CA VAL A 62 12.00 -8.29 7.46
C VAL A 62 11.97 -9.81 7.62
N ARG A 63 11.73 -10.49 6.50
CA ARG A 63 11.78 -11.95 6.41
C ARG A 63 13.18 -12.35 6.04
N LEU A 64 13.91 -12.95 6.97
CA LEU A 64 15.22 -13.49 6.72
C LEU A 64 15.15 -15.00 6.52
N HIS A 65 16.11 -15.51 5.76
CA HIS A 65 16.36 -16.93 5.68
C HIS A 65 16.83 -17.45 7.06
N PRO A 66 16.31 -18.58 7.56
CA PRO A 66 16.61 -19.07 8.92
C PRO A 66 18.06 -19.49 9.15
N HIS A 67 18.82 -19.72 8.08
CA HIS A 67 20.22 -20.15 8.20
C HIS A 67 21.17 -19.00 7.94
N GLU A 68 22.21 -18.95 8.77
CA GLU A 68 23.39 -18.12 8.57
C GLU A 68 24.24 -18.67 7.45
N LEU A 69 24.85 -17.76 6.71
CA LEU A 69 25.64 -18.07 5.53
C LEU A 69 26.99 -17.36 5.65
N PRO A 70 28.08 -18.00 5.19
CA PRO A 70 29.38 -17.35 5.18
C PRO A 70 29.29 -16.05 4.38
N ALA A 71 29.66 -14.93 5.00
CA ALA A 71 29.60 -13.61 4.39
C ALA A 71 30.39 -13.58 3.06
N ALA A 72 31.50 -14.30 2.98
CA ALA A 72 32.32 -14.45 1.76
C ALA A 72 31.55 -14.98 0.54
N ARG A 73 30.48 -15.76 0.75
CA ARG A 73 29.65 -16.35 -0.34
C ARG A 73 28.40 -15.54 -0.66
N VAL A 74 28.20 -14.40 0.02
CA VAL A 74 27.02 -13.56 -0.12
C VAL A 74 27.43 -12.17 -0.60
N PRO A 75 26.83 -11.62 -1.66
CA PRO A 75 27.11 -10.26 -2.09
C PRO A 75 26.78 -9.26 -0.99
N VAL A 76 27.62 -8.23 -0.83
CA VAL A 76 27.50 -7.22 0.24
C VAL A 76 26.10 -6.61 0.29
N ALA A 77 25.51 -6.28 -0.86
CA ALA A 77 24.17 -5.70 -0.98
C ALA A 77 23.05 -6.60 -0.41
N CYS A 78 23.28 -7.91 -0.29
CA CYS A 78 22.32 -8.88 0.21
C CYS A 78 22.58 -9.28 1.67
N ARG A 79 23.67 -8.83 2.30
CA ARG A 79 24.04 -9.23 3.66
C ARG A 79 23.17 -8.51 4.69
N TRP A 80 22.75 -9.28 5.69
CA TRP A 80 22.05 -8.81 6.87
C TRP A 80 22.73 -9.40 8.10
N HIS A 81 22.75 -8.67 9.21
CA HIS A 81 23.13 -9.23 10.50
C HIS A 81 22.01 -9.01 11.50
N VAL A 82 21.96 -9.82 12.55
CA VAL A 82 20.97 -9.70 13.61
C VAL A 82 21.71 -9.48 14.92
N SER A 83 21.44 -8.37 15.59
CA SER A 83 21.99 -8.06 16.90
C SER A 83 20.86 -7.74 17.86
N SER A 84 20.83 -8.39 19.03
CA SER A 84 19.79 -8.17 20.06
C SER A 84 18.35 -8.26 19.54
N GLY A 85 18.11 -9.18 18.59
CA GLY A 85 16.81 -9.37 17.93
C GLY A 85 16.47 -8.33 16.85
N VAL A 86 17.36 -7.40 16.54
CA VAL A 86 17.18 -6.38 15.50
C VAL A 86 17.99 -6.78 14.26
N ALA A 87 17.34 -6.77 13.10
CA ALA A 87 17.98 -7.03 11.81
C ALA A 87 18.49 -5.74 11.16
N HIS A 88 19.77 -5.72 10.83
CA HIS A 88 20.45 -4.58 10.23
C HIS A 88 20.88 -4.91 8.80
N PRO A 89 20.69 -4.00 7.84
CA PRO A 89 21.25 -4.15 6.50
C PRO A 89 22.78 -4.02 6.55
N ALA A 90 23.45 -4.68 5.62
CA ALA A 90 24.91 -4.84 5.55
C ALA A 90 25.49 -5.77 6.63
N GLY A 91 26.73 -6.21 6.41
CA GLY A 91 27.47 -7.00 7.40
C GLY A 91 28.02 -6.11 8.51
N ASP A 92 28.03 -6.63 9.74
CA ASP A 92 28.70 -6.07 10.92
C ASP A 92 30.21 -6.37 10.96
N GLY A 93 30.78 -6.83 9.84
CA GLY A 93 32.15 -7.36 9.78
C GLY A 93 32.28 -8.82 10.21
N SER A 94 31.19 -9.47 10.63
CA SER A 94 31.18 -10.90 10.93
C SER A 94 31.46 -11.76 9.69
N SER A 95 32.04 -12.94 9.93
CA SER A 95 32.21 -13.98 8.91
C SER A 95 30.90 -14.64 8.51
N TRP A 96 29.80 -14.33 9.21
CA TRP A 96 28.46 -14.87 8.98
C TRP A 96 27.45 -13.75 8.71
N CYS A 97 26.49 -14.02 7.84
CA CYS A 97 25.39 -13.12 7.55
C CYS A 97 24.09 -13.89 7.29
N ARG A 98 22.99 -13.17 7.37
CA ARG A 98 21.65 -13.59 6.97
C ARG A 98 21.32 -13.00 5.60
N LEU A 99 20.33 -13.59 4.95
CA LEU A 99 19.80 -13.15 3.65
C LEU A 99 18.32 -12.83 3.75
N PRO A 100 17.82 -11.80 3.05
CA PRO A 100 16.38 -11.64 2.86
C PRO A 100 15.82 -12.82 2.06
N HIS A 101 14.75 -13.42 2.55
CA HIS A 101 14.13 -14.57 1.87
C HIS A 101 13.69 -14.22 0.44
N ALA A 102 13.28 -12.98 0.18
CA ALA A 102 12.84 -12.54 -1.15
C ALA A 102 13.91 -12.69 -2.24
N VAL A 103 15.21 -12.63 -1.89
CA VAL A 103 16.33 -12.77 -2.85
C VAL A 103 16.55 -14.23 -3.25
N VAL A 104 16.18 -15.16 -2.37
CA VAL A 104 16.39 -16.61 -2.55
C VAL A 104 15.09 -17.39 -2.74
N CYS A 105 13.95 -16.70 -2.77
CA CYS A 105 12.63 -17.31 -2.94
C CYS A 105 12.51 -17.91 -4.34
N PRO A 106 12.30 -19.23 -4.49
CA PRO A 106 12.21 -19.86 -5.81
C PRO A 106 10.97 -19.45 -6.60
N ALA A 107 9.94 -18.92 -5.94
CA ALA A 107 8.68 -18.49 -6.56
C ALA A 107 8.70 -17.04 -7.09
N ARG A 108 9.82 -16.30 -6.97
CA ARG A 108 9.92 -14.92 -7.45
C ARG A 108 10.82 -14.80 -8.68
N ASP A 109 10.27 -14.25 -9.75
CA ASP A 109 10.99 -13.96 -11.02
C ASP A 109 11.52 -12.52 -11.11
N THR A 110 11.90 -11.93 -9.98
CA THR A 110 12.62 -10.64 -9.96
C THR A 110 14.12 -10.82 -10.25
N PRO A 111 14.84 -9.77 -10.72
CA PRO A 111 16.10 -9.87 -11.48
C PRO A 111 17.14 -10.81 -10.86
N PRO A 112 18.01 -11.41 -11.69
CA PRO A 112 18.68 -12.66 -11.38
C PRO A 112 19.32 -12.59 -10.01
N SER A 113 18.94 -13.55 -9.15
CA SER A 113 19.67 -13.77 -7.90
C SER A 113 21.16 -13.82 -8.24
N PRO A 114 22.02 -13.09 -7.51
CA PRO A 114 23.45 -13.12 -7.73
C PRO A 114 23.93 -14.57 -7.92
N ARG A 115 24.83 -14.82 -8.87
CA ARG A 115 25.24 -16.19 -9.26
C ARG A 115 25.69 -17.02 -8.05
N GLU A 116 26.26 -16.35 -7.06
CA GLU A 116 26.71 -16.89 -5.78
C GLU A 116 25.56 -17.51 -4.96
N LEU A 117 24.33 -17.04 -5.13
CA LEU A 117 23.12 -17.50 -4.42
C LEU A 117 22.31 -18.54 -5.21
N ALA A 118 22.69 -18.84 -6.45
CA ALA A 118 21.94 -19.77 -7.32
C ALA A 118 21.87 -21.19 -6.74
N GLY A 119 22.92 -21.66 -6.08
CA GLY A 119 22.93 -22.96 -5.39
C GLY A 119 21.88 -23.03 -4.27
N LEU A 120 21.78 -21.97 -3.47
CA LEU A 120 20.79 -21.88 -2.38
C LEU A 120 19.36 -21.75 -2.92
N ARG A 121 19.15 -20.97 -3.99
CA ARG A 121 17.83 -20.89 -4.63
C ARG A 121 17.40 -22.25 -5.20
N ARG A 122 18.31 -23.01 -5.82
CA ARG A 122 18.03 -24.36 -6.31
C ARG A 122 17.65 -25.32 -5.18
N SER A 123 18.36 -25.31 -4.05
CA SER A 123 18.03 -26.19 -2.93
C SER A 123 16.65 -25.86 -2.32
N LEU A 124 16.31 -24.57 -2.22
CA LEU A 124 14.99 -24.11 -1.79
C LEU A 124 13.89 -24.47 -2.80
N ALA A 125 14.18 -24.46 -4.11
CA ALA A 125 13.25 -24.90 -5.14
C ALA A 125 12.93 -26.40 -5.04
N VAL A 126 13.96 -27.24 -4.87
CA VAL A 126 13.79 -28.69 -4.63
C VAL A 126 12.97 -28.94 -3.37
N ARG A 127 13.24 -28.19 -2.29
CA ARG A 127 12.47 -28.28 -1.05
C ARG A 127 11.01 -27.87 -1.24
N SER A 128 10.74 -26.77 -1.94
CA SER A 128 9.38 -26.35 -2.29
C SER A 128 8.66 -27.44 -3.07
N ARG A 129 9.31 -28.07 -4.06
CA ARG A 129 8.71 -29.15 -4.83
C ARG A 129 8.36 -30.35 -3.96
N ARG A 130 9.27 -30.79 -3.08
CA ARG A 130 9.00 -31.85 -2.11
C ARG A 130 7.83 -31.52 -1.17
N LEU A 131 7.68 -30.25 -0.76
CA LEU A 131 6.54 -29.82 0.07
C LEU A 131 5.20 -29.90 -0.69
N ILE A 132 5.21 -29.62 -1.99
CA ILE A 132 4.05 -29.77 -2.88
C ILE A 132 3.70 -31.24 -3.05
N ASP A 133 4.68 -32.06 -3.41
CA ASP A 133 4.48 -33.49 -3.66
C ASP A 133 4.00 -34.23 -2.39
N ALA A 134 4.43 -33.78 -1.20
CA ALA A 134 3.97 -34.31 0.08
C ALA A 134 2.61 -33.73 0.56
N GLY A 135 1.97 -32.84 -0.21
CA GLY A 135 0.72 -32.18 0.19
C GLY A 135 0.83 -31.20 1.37
N LEU A 136 2.05 -30.88 1.82
CA LEU A 136 2.32 -29.98 2.95
C LEU A 136 2.30 -28.50 2.57
N PHE A 137 2.23 -28.20 1.26
CA PHE A 137 2.12 -26.86 0.72
C PHE A 137 1.33 -26.90 -0.58
N THR A 138 0.23 -26.16 -0.63
CA THR A 138 -0.48 -25.87 -1.89
C THR A 138 0.00 -24.51 -2.36
N PRO A 139 0.66 -24.41 -3.53
CA PRO A 139 1.06 -23.12 -4.06
C PRO A 139 -0.21 -22.29 -4.33
N PRO A 140 -0.15 -20.96 -4.16
CA PRO A 140 -1.24 -20.12 -4.64
C PRO A 140 -1.45 -20.40 -6.14
N PRO A 141 -2.71 -20.41 -6.61
CA PRO A 141 -2.97 -20.60 -8.04
C PRO A 141 -2.10 -19.62 -8.82
N ALA A 142 -1.43 -20.11 -9.86
CA ALA A 142 -0.70 -19.25 -10.77
C ALA A 142 -1.69 -18.19 -11.24
N SER A 143 -1.52 -16.95 -10.77
CA SER A 143 -2.24 -15.84 -11.36
C SER A 143 -1.98 -15.94 -12.86
N PRO A 144 -3.02 -15.88 -13.72
CA PRO A 144 -2.81 -15.90 -15.15
C PRO A 144 -1.71 -14.89 -15.44
N GLU A 145 -0.67 -15.40 -16.11
CA GLU A 145 0.54 -14.71 -16.52
C GLU A 145 0.15 -13.28 -16.85
N SER A 146 0.37 -12.37 -15.89
CA SER A 146 0.02 -10.98 -16.12
C SER A 146 0.89 -10.58 -17.30
N PRO A 147 0.29 -10.18 -18.44
CA PRO A 147 1.08 -9.81 -19.60
C PRO A 147 2.13 -8.83 -19.11
N ALA A 148 3.40 -9.12 -19.44
CA ALA A 148 4.61 -8.38 -19.06
C ALA A 148 4.24 -6.94 -18.73
N PRO A 149 4.55 -6.40 -17.54
CA PRO A 149 3.90 -5.22 -16.99
C PRO A 149 3.83 -4.14 -18.05
N ARG A 150 2.69 -4.08 -18.74
CA ARG A 150 2.28 -2.90 -19.48
C ARG A 150 2.44 -1.80 -18.46
N PRO A 151 3.10 -0.68 -18.74
CA PRO A 151 3.27 0.38 -17.75
C PRO A 151 1.88 0.69 -17.21
N SER A 152 1.57 0.12 -16.05
CA SER A 152 0.29 0.24 -15.40
C SER A 152 0.28 1.71 -15.07
N LEU A 153 -0.57 2.46 -15.76
CA LEU A 153 -0.76 3.89 -15.57
C LEU A 153 -0.73 4.10 -14.06
N CYS A 154 0.27 4.82 -13.56
CA CYS A 154 0.48 4.97 -12.13
C CYS A 154 -0.74 5.74 -11.60
N ARG A 155 -1.77 5.05 -11.14
CA ARG A 155 -3.00 5.66 -10.65
C ARG A 155 -3.10 5.35 -9.16
N PRO A 156 -2.61 6.25 -8.29
CA PRO A 156 -2.71 6.06 -6.85
C PRO A 156 -4.16 5.84 -6.43
N ALA A 157 -4.43 4.72 -5.75
CA ALA A 157 -5.77 4.41 -5.25
C ALA A 157 -6.21 5.41 -4.16
N ARG A 158 -5.25 5.87 -3.36
CA ARG A 158 -5.43 6.89 -2.32
C ARG A 158 -4.35 7.96 -2.49
N PRO A 159 -4.59 8.96 -3.34
CA PRO A 159 -3.60 9.98 -3.66
C PRO A 159 -3.36 10.94 -2.49
N ILE A 160 -2.14 11.46 -2.41
CA ILE A 160 -1.79 12.55 -1.48
C ILE A 160 -2.16 13.87 -2.16
N VAL A 161 -3.03 14.64 -1.53
CA VAL A 161 -3.52 15.94 -2.01
C VAL A 161 -2.99 17.04 -1.10
N GLN A 162 -2.39 18.08 -1.68
CA GLN A 162 -1.97 19.26 -0.95
C GLN A 162 -2.94 20.40 -1.22
N LEU A 163 -3.58 20.90 -0.16
CA LEU A 163 -4.48 22.04 -0.19
C LEU A 163 -4.30 22.85 1.08
N LEU A 164 -4.37 24.18 0.99
CA LEU A 164 -4.18 25.09 2.12
C LEU A 164 -2.87 24.82 2.90
N TYR A 165 -1.81 24.46 2.17
CA TYR A 165 -0.49 24.07 2.73
C TYR A 165 -0.48 22.83 3.63
N VAL A 166 -1.59 22.09 3.71
CA VAL A 166 -1.70 20.84 4.45
C VAL A 166 -1.82 19.68 3.47
N ARG A 167 -1.18 18.56 3.80
CA ARG A 167 -1.25 17.33 3.02
C ARG A 167 -2.32 16.41 3.60
N TYR A 168 -3.19 15.92 2.74
CA TYR A 168 -4.24 14.97 3.06
C TYR A 168 -4.09 13.72 2.20
N LEU A 169 -4.48 12.59 2.75
CA LEU A 169 -4.69 11.35 2.03
C LEU A 169 -6.16 11.28 1.63
N ALA A 170 -6.42 11.20 0.33
CA ALA A 170 -7.78 11.02 -0.18
C ALA A 170 -8.28 9.58 0.05
N ALA A 171 -9.59 9.41 0.17
CA ALA A 171 -10.19 8.08 0.24
C ALA A 171 -10.17 7.32 -1.10
N ARG A 172 -10.10 8.03 -2.23
CA ARG A 172 -10.24 7.48 -3.60
C ARG A 172 -9.37 8.26 -4.59
N PRO A 173 -9.13 7.77 -5.82
CA PRO A 173 -8.43 8.50 -6.87
C PRO A 173 -9.03 9.89 -7.10
N VAL A 174 -8.21 10.88 -7.44
CA VAL A 174 -8.60 12.31 -7.52
C VAL A 174 -9.84 12.54 -8.39
N ASP A 175 -9.95 11.82 -9.50
CA ASP A 175 -11.05 11.88 -10.46
C ASP A 175 -12.33 11.14 -10.00
N GLU A 176 -12.22 10.31 -8.96
CA GLU A 176 -13.35 9.57 -8.36
C GLU A 176 -13.82 10.16 -7.02
N ILE A 177 -13.20 11.23 -6.52
CA ILE A 177 -13.62 11.88 -5.28
C ILE A 177 -15.00 12.51 -5.52
N GLN A 178 -16.01 12.05 -4.81
CA GLN A 178 -17.39 12.52 -4.95
C GLN A 178 -17.75 13.59 -3.94
N CYS A 179 -18.68 14.44 -4.31
CA CYS A 179 -19.27 15.43 -3.42
C CYS A 179 -19.91 14.80 -2.17
N VAL A 180 -19.77 15.45 -1.01
CA VAL A 180 -20.42 15.01 0.24
C VAL A 180 -21.80 15.64 0.47
N ALA A 181 -22.16 16.65 -0.32
CA ALA A 181 -23.41 17.37 -0.18
C ALA A 181 -24.65 16.53 -0.53
N GLN A 182 -25.76 16.89 0.08
CA GLN A 182 -27.07 16.33 -0.16
C GLN A 182 -27.72 16.89 -1.42
N THR A 183 -28.19 16.02 -2.29
CA THR A 183 -29.06 16.40 -3.41
C THR A 183 -30.48 16.72 -2.93
N ARG A 184 -31.30 17.40 -3.76
CA ARG A 184 -32.73 17.62 -3.47
C ARG A 184 -33.51 16.34 -3.18
N ARG A 185 -33.08 15.20 -3.74
CA ARG A 185 -33.67 13.86 -3.51
C ARG A 185 -33.14 13.18 -2.25
N ARG A 186 -32.45 13.90 -1.38
CA ARG A 186 -31.87 13.42 -0.11
C ARG A 186 -30.82 12.31 -0.25
N HIS A 187 -30.22 12.13 -1.42
CA HIS A 187 -29.10 11.22 -1.65
C HIS A 187 -27.76 11.98 -1.73
N ARG A 188 -26.65 11.29 -1.46
CA ARG A 188 -25.30 11.85 -1.65
C ARG A 188 -25.12 12.24 -3.11
N CYS A 189 -24.59 13.43 -3.34
CA CYS A 189 -24.26 13.88 -4.67
C CYS A 189 -23.16 13.01 -5.28
N THR A 190 -23.44 12.41 -6.44
CA THR A 190 -22.47 11.56 -7.17
C THR A 190 -21.52 12.36 -8.05
N SER A 191 -21.71 13.69 -8.15
CA SER A 191 -20.85 14.55 -8.97
C SER A 191 -19.42 14.54 -8.45
N PRO A 192 -18.41 14.43 -9.33
CA PRO A 192 -17.02 14.46 -8.91
C PRO A 192 -16.62 15.84 -8.40
N LEU A 193 -15.60 15.86 -7.55
CA LEU A 193 -15.01 17.07 -6.99
C LEU A 193 -14.18 17.81 -8.04
N LEU A 194 -13.45 17.06 -8.87
CA LEU A 194 -12.78 17.53 -10.06
C LEU A 194 -13.78 17.52 -11.23
N ALA A 195 -14.30 18.69 -11.59
CA ALA A 195 -15.12 18.85 -12.79
C ALA A 195 -14.23 19.18 -14.00
N PRO A 196 -14.60 18.76 -15.22
CA PRO A 196 -13.80 19.00 -16.44
C PRO A 196 -13.49 20.48 -16.67
N ASP A 197 -14.43 21.36 -16.33
CA ASP A 197 -14.36 22.80 -16.56
C ASP A 197 -13.91 23.60 -15.32
N ALA A 198 -13.59 22.91 -14.21
CA ALA A 198 -13.15 23.56 -12.98
C ALA A 198 -11.62 23.54 -12.85
N PRO A 199 -11.01 24.58 -12.26
CA PRO A 199 -9.57 24.62 -12.06
C PRO A 199 -9.11 23.46 -11.15
N GLY A 200 -8.34 22.55 -11.74
CA GLY A 200 -7.74 21.40 -11.07
C GLY A 200 -6.34 21.70 -10.55
N GLY A 201 -5.90 20.88 -9.60
CA GLY A 201 -4.51 20.83 -9.15
C GLY A 201 -3.57 20.21 -10.18
N THR A 202 -2.27 20.32 -9.93
CA THR A 202 -1.22 19.72 -10.77
C THR A 202 -0.50 18.62 -10.01
N TRP A 203 -0.18 17.53 -10.70
CA TRP A 203 0.65 16.47 -10.15
C TRP A 203 2.11 16.92 -10.08
N MET A 204 2.73 16.84 -8.90
CA MET A 204 4.15 17.17 -8.69
C MET A 204 4.84 16.11 -7.83
N LEU A 205 6.15 15.92 -8.06
CA LEU A 205 7.01 15.17 -7.16
C LEU A 205 7.59 16.15 -6.15
N VAL A 206 7.35 15.88 -4.87
CA VAL A 206 7.90 16.68 -3.77
C VAL A 206 8.74 15.77 -2.87
N PRO A 207 9.72 16.31 -2.14
CA PRO A 207 10.45 15.53 -1.15
C PRO A 207 9.47 14.89 -0.16
N ALA A 208 9.58 13.58 0.05
CA ALA A 208 8.93 12.95 1.18
C ALA A 208 9.79 13.27 2.39
N THR A 209 9.69 14.50 2.90
CA THR A 209 10.36 14.92 4.13
C THR A 209 9.44 14.68 5.31
N ALA A 210 9.97 13.97 6.29
CA ALA A 210 9.44 13.94 7.63
C ALA A 210 9.98 15.21 8.31
N THR A 211 9.11 15.98 8.97
CA THR A 211 9.51 17.24 9.64
C THR A 211 10.64 16.96 10.64
N SER A 212 11.63 17.85 10.69
CA SER A 212 12.91 17.76 11.42
C SER A 212 12.98 16.77 12.58
N GLY A 213 13.96 15.87 12.56
CA GLY A 213 14.22 14.86 13.61
C GLY A 213 13.57 13.48 13.38
N GLN A 214 12.96 13.26 12.21
CA GLN A 214 12.23 12.03 11.87
C GLN A 214 13.01 11.12 10.90
N LEU A 215 12.78 9.80 11.01
CA LEU A 215 13.45 8.74 10.25
C LEU A 215 13.39 8.98 8.73
N ALA A 216 14.49 8.65 8.02
CA ALA A 216 14.57 8.73 6.57
C ALA A 216 13.44 7.93 5.89
N LEU A 217 12.66 8.60 5.04
CA LEU A 217 11.56 7.98 4.29
C LEU A 217 12.13 7.10 3.16
N PRO A 218 11.52 5.93 2.85
CA PRO A 218 12.03 5.00 1.84
C PRO A 218 12.01 5.52 0.41
N ALA A 219 11.19 6.54 0.15
CA ALA A 219 11.15 7.24 -1.12
C ALA A 219 11.67 8.65 -0.86
N GLU A 220 12.67 9.09 -1.62
CA GLU A 220 13.18 10.47 -1.55
C GLU A 220 12.11 11.48 -2.00
N VAL A 221 11.22 11.03 -2.88
CA VAL A 221 10.14 11.84 -3.48
C VAL A 221 8.79 11.14 -3.41
N MET A 222 7.73 11.94 -3.32
CA MET A 222 6.32 11.50 -3.33
C MET A 222 5.51 12.31 -4.35
N ALA A 223 4.62 11.63 -5.05
CA ALA A 223 3.64 12.26 -5.94
C ALA A 223 2.51 12.87 -5.13
N VAL A 224 2.32 14.17 -5.32
CA VAL A 224 1.29 14.97 -4.66
C VAL A 224 0.45 15.66 -5.72
N TYR A 225 -0.87 15.63 -5.55
CA TYR A 225 -1.79 16.47 -6.30
C TYR A 225 -1.86 17.83 -5.62
N ASP A 226 -1.16 18.81 -6.16
CA ASP A 226 -1.02 20.14 -5.57
C ASP A 226 -2.11 21.09 -6.06
N LEU A 227 -2.93 21.56 -5.12
CA LEU A 227 -3.94 22.60 -5.32
C LEU A 227 -3.41 23.98 -4.92
N GLY A 228 -2.14 24.12 -4.52
CA GLY A 228 -1.57 25.40 -4.08
C GLY A 228 -1.63 26.52 -5.12
N ARG A 229 -1.67 26.19 -6.41
CA ARG A 229 -1.79 27.15 -7.53
C ARG A 229 -3.23 27.50 -7.92
N VAL A 230 -4.20 26.83 -7.31
CA VAL A 230 -5.63 27.02 -7.58
C VAL A 230 -6.18 28.11 -6.64
N PRO A 231 -7.19 28.91 -7.04
CA PRO A 231 -7.71 30.01 -6.22
C PRO A 231 -8.11 29.55 -4.81
N TYR A 232 -7.93 30.43 -3.81
CA TYR A 232 -8.19 30.09 -2.41
C TYR A 232 -9.61 29.57 -2.14
N ALA A 233 -10.62 30.21 -2.73
CA ALA A 233 -12.02 29.77 -2.64
C ALA A 233 -12.23 28.33 -3.17
N GLU A 234 -11.47 27.97 -4.20
CA GLU A 234 -11.51 26.63 -4.78
C GLU A 234 -10.78 25.62 -3.90
N GLN A 235 -9.67 25.99 -3.25
CA GLN A 235 -9.04 25.13 -2.22
C GLN A 235 -9.98 24.87 -1.03
N LEU A 236 -10.75 25.88 -0.60
CA LEU A 236 -11.80 25.71 0.43
C LEU A 236 -12.93 24.80 -0.04
N ARG A 237 -13.36 24.91 -1.31
CA ARG A 237 -14.33 24.00 -1.91
C ARG A 237 -13.84 22.54 -1.88
N TRP A 238 -12.57 22.32 -2.26
CA TRP A 238 -11.93 21.01 -2.18
C TRP A 238 -11.87 20.50 -0.73
N ARG A 239 -11.50 21.36 0.23
CA ARG A 239 -11.50 21.03 1.67
C ARG A 239 -12.88 20.58 2.16
N ALA A 240 -13.94 21.24 1.71
CA ALA A 240 -15.33 20.88 2.02
C ALA A 240 -15.84 19.68 1.20
N GLN A 241 -15.07 19.17 0.23
CA GLN A 241 -15.45 18.09 -0.67
C GLN A 241 -16.81 18.35 -1.37
N ARG A 242 -17.01 19.58 -1.87
CA ARG A 242 -18.24 20.00 -2.59
C ARG A 242 -17.99 20.17 -4.09
N CYS A 243 -18.84 19.63 -4.95
CA CYS A 243 -18.75 19.89 -6.40
C CYS A 243 -19.07 21.38 -6.72
N PRO A 244 -18.68 21.91 -7.89
CA PRO A 244 -18.91 23.32 -8.23
C PRO A 244 -20.37 23.77 -8.08
N GLN A 245 -21.34 22.91 -8.43
CA GLN A 245 -22.77 23.20 -8.29
C GLN A 245 -23.19 23.40 -6.82
N HIS A 246 -22.73 22.53 -5.91
CA HIS A 246 -23.04 22.65 -4.47
C HIS A 246 -22.16 23.69 -3.75
N ALA A 247 -21.06 24.12 -4.37
CA ALA A 247 -20.29 25.26 -3.89
C ALA A 247 -21.01 26.58 -4.20
N ALA A 248 -21.63 26.69 -5.39
CA ALA A 248 -22.41 27.86 -5.79
C ALA A 248 -23.75 28.00 -5.04
N SER A 249 -24.28 26.91 -4.48
CA SER A 249 -25.49 26.92 -3.64
C SER A 249 -25.20 26.28 -2.28
N PRO A 250 -24.63 27.04 -1.33
CA PRO A 250 -24.13 26.49 -0.06
C PRO A 250 -25.22 26.02 0.91
N THR A 251 -26.50 26.19 0.56
CA THR A 251 -27.67 25.80 1.39
C THR A 251 -27.87 24.28 1.47
N ALA A 252 -27.18 23.49 0.65
CA ALA A 252 -27.20 22.04 0.76
C ALA A 252 -26.41 21.56 1.99
N ALA A 253 -27.08 20.78 2.84
CA ALA A 253 -26.45 20.10 3.96
C ALA A 253 -25.49 19.00 3.48
N ASP A 254 -24.48 18.68 4.27
CA ASP A 254 -23.58 17.56 3.98
C ASP A 254 -24.17 16.25 4.52
N LEU A 255 -24.21 15.22 3.68
CA LEU A 255 -24.68 13.87 4.06
C LEU A 255 -23.57 12.98 4.62
N ALA A 256 -22.32 13.34 4.37
CA ALA A 256 -21.14 12.64 4.84
C ALA A 256 -20.09 13.65 5.30
N VAL A 257 -19.24 13.25 6.24
CA VAL A 257 -18.03 14.02 6.58
C VAL A 257 -17.07 13.95 5.39
N ALA A 258 -16.37 15.05 5.11
CA ALA A 258 -15.32 15.05 4.11
C ALA A 258 -14.28 13.97 4.43
N GLU A 259 -13.97 13.14 3.44
CA GLU A 259 -13.20 11.91 3.56
C GLU A 259 -11.68 12.20 3.44
N TRP A 260 -11.24 13.31 4.04
CA TRP A 260 -9.84 13.75 4.10
C TRP A 260 -9.15 13.23 5.35
N GLU A 261 -8.17 12.36 5.19
CA GLU A 261 -7.31 11.91 6.29
C GLU A 261 -6.03 12.77 6.33
N PRO A 262 -5.62 13.34 7.48
CA PRO A 262 -4.34 14.05 7.57
C PRO A 262 -3.17 13.15 7.18
N PHE A 263 -2.32 13.59 6.25
CA PHE A 263 -1.23 12.78 5.77
C PHE A 263 -0.03 12.81 6.74
N ASP A 264 0.20 11.68 7.40
CA ASP A 264 1.45 11.35 8.08
C ASP A 264 2.33 10.44 7.19
N PRO A 265 3.53 10.87 6.79
CA PRO A 265 4.44 10.08 5.94
C PRO A 265 4.84 8.71 6.52
N LEU A 266 4.90 8.57 7.84
CA LEU A 266 5.28 7.34 8.51
C LEU A 266 4.12 6.34 8.51
N ARG A 267 2.91 6.83 8.79
CA ARG A 267 1.69 6.00 8.82
C ARG A 267 1.22 5.62 7.43
N HIS A 268 1.36 6.51 6.45
CA HIS A 268 0.81 6.34 5.09
C HIS A 268 1.87 6.04 4.04
N HIS A 269 3.01 5.47 4.44
CA HIS A 269 4.11 5.19 3.53
C HIS A 269 3.75 4.26 2.35
N GLU A 270 2.71 3.44 2.51
CA GLU A 270 2.18 2.57 1.43
C GLU A 270 1.49 3.35 0.31
N HIS A 271 1.07 4.58 0.58
CA HIS A 271 0.45 5.50 -0.38
C HIS A 271 1.45 6.50 -0.97
N ILE A 272 2.73 6.41 -0.58
CA ILE A 272 3.81 7.20 -1.16
C ILE A 272 4.22 6.57 -2.49
N HIS A 273 3.96 7.28 -3.58
CA HIS A 273 4.37 6.89 -4.92
C HIS A 273 5.49 7.81 -5.42
N ALA A 274 6.62 7.23 -5.84
CA ALA A 274 7.77 8.00 -6.34
C ALA A 274 7.69 8.35 -7.84
N ARG A 275 6.52 8.17 -8.47
CA ARG A 275 6.30 8.43 -9.90
C ARG A 275 5.01 9.23 -10.06
N LEU A 276 5.03 10.19 -10.99
CA LEU A 276 3.81 10.93 -11.34
C LEU A 276 2.78 10.01 -11.98
N PRO A 277 1.49 10.25 -11.71
CA PRO A 277 0.44 9.60 -12.47
C PRO A 277 0.52 9.93 -13.95
N ALA A 278 0.47 8.91 -14.79
CA ALA A 278 0.36 9.11 -16.22
C ALA A 278 -1.00 9.79 -16.50
N PRO A 279 -1.05 10.83 -17.36
CA PRO A 279 -2.32 11.42 -17.73
C PRO A 279 -3.19 10.32 -18.33
N ALA A 280 -4.37 10.10 -17.73
CA ALA A 280 -5.36 9.24 -18.34
C ALA A 280 -5.72 9.90 -19.68
N ARG A 281 -5.30 9.31 -20.79
CA ARG A 281 -5.91 9.61 -22.09
C ARG A 281 -7.36 9.19 -21.95
N HIS A 282 -8.25 10.15 -21.71
CA HIS A 282 -9.66 9.91 -21.95
C HIS A 282 -9.78 9.46 -23.41
N PRO A 283 -10.47 8.36 -23.71
CA PRO A 283 -10.95 8.12 -25.06
C PRO A 283 -11.90 9.29 -25.34
N GLY A 284 -11.36 10.32 -26.01
CA GLY A 284 -12.15 11.42 -26.52
C GLY A 284 -13.27 10.79 -27.34
N SER A 285 -14.50 11.12 -26.97
CA SER A 285 -15.65 10.89 -27.81
C SER A 285 -15.35 11.45 -29.20
N ALA A 286 -15.07 10.58 -30.15
CA ALA A 286 -15.14 10.90 -31.58
C ALA A 286 -16.62 11.17 -31.88
N GLY A 287 -17.04 12.38 -31.50
CA GLY A 287 -18.31 12.95 -31.85
C GLY A 287 -18.34 13.12 -33.36
N ARG A 288 -19.16 12.29 -34.00
CA ARG A 288 -19.91 12.58 -35.23
C ARG A 288 -19.73 14.02 -35.75
N ALA A 289 -18.80 14.22 -36.66
CA ALA A 289 -18.96 15.26 -37.67
C ALA A 289 -19.81 14.65 -38.81
N ARG A 290 -21.14 14.77 -38.66
CA ARG A 290 -22.05 14.75 -39.81
C ARG A 290 -21.72 15.99 -40.65
N GLN A 291 -21.06 15.83 -41.79
CA GLN A 291 -21.13 16.82 -42.86
C GLN A 291 -22.26 16.41 -43.79
N GLY A 292 -23.38 17.13 -43.68
CA GLY A 292 -24.41 17.21 -44.72
C GLY A 292 -24.22 18.49 -45.51
N ALA A 293 -24.21 18.34 -46.84
CA ALA A 293 -24.77 19.20 -47.90
C ALA A 293 -24.79 20.74 -47.66
N ARG A 294 -23.98 21.49 -48.43
CA ARG A 294 -24.29 22.26 -49.68
C ARG A 294 -24.79 23.70 -49.42
N PRO A 295 -24.45 24.64 -50.31
CA PRO A 295 -25.17 24.84 -51.57
C PRO A 295 -24.44 24.30 -52.80
#